data_AF-A0A382XQ87-F1
#
_entry.id   AF-A0A382XQ87-F1
#
_cell.length_a   1.000
_cell.length_b   1.000
_cell.length_c   1.000
_cell.angle_alpha   90.00
_cell.angle_beta   90.00
_cell.angle_gamma   90.00
#
_symmetry.space_group_name_H-M   'P 1'
#
loop_
_entity.id
_entity.type
_entity.pdbx_description
1 polymer ?
#
loop_
_entity_poly.entity_id
_entity_poly.type
_entity_poly.pdbx_seq_one_letter_code
_entity_poly.pdbx_strand_id
1 'polypeptide(L)'
;VVTRKPPNVYADISAIHYRPFQLYQSLMLVQEYGVWHKLLFGTDYPFTTINATLDGLFGLNKMLEGSALPRLDESEIENMIYRDSLPLLGLA
;
A
#
# COMPACT_ATOMS: atom_id res chain seq x y z
N VAL A 1 -4.02 -9.07 9.87
CA VAL A 1 -3.73 -9.86 11.09
C VAL A 1 -2.62 -10.90 10.89
N VAL A 2 -2.63 -11.67 9.79
CA VAL A 2 -1.63 -12.73 9.56
C VAL A 2 -0.21 -12.21 9.34
N THR A 3 -0.01 -11.11 8.60
CA THR A 3 1.33 -10.58 8.25
C THR A 3 2.08 -9.92 9.42
N ARG A 4 1.38 -9.42 10.45
CA ARG A 4 2.00 -8.63 11.54
C ARG A 4 3.01 -9.45 12.35
N LYS A 5 2.64 -10.65 12.79
CA LYS A 5 3.45 -11.50 13.68
C LYS A 5 4.65 -12.18 13.00
N PRO A 6 4.47 -12.99 11.94
CA PRO A 6 5.57 -13.73 11.33
C PRO A 6 6.53 -12.75 10.62
N PRO A 7 7.85 -12.87 10.83
CA PRO A 7 8.82 -11.93 10.28
C PRO A 7 8.89 -11.98 8.75
N ASN A 8 8.68 -13.16 8.15
CA ASN A 8 8.93 -13.42 6.73
C ASN A 8 7.64 -13.52 5.89
N VAL A 9 6.55 -12.90 6.33
CA VAL A 9 5.30 -12.86 5.55
C VAL A 9 5.04 -11.41 5.15
N TYR A 10 5.11 -11.18 3.85
CA TYR A 10 4.91 -9.89 3.20
C TYR A 10 3.57 -9.89 2.45
N ALA A 11 3.10 -8.70 2.12
CA ALA A 11 1.96 -8.49 1.23
C ALA A 11 2.34 -7.41 0.21
N ASP A 12 1.63 -7.32 -0.90
CA ASP A 12 1.78 -6.26 -1.88
C ASP A 12 0.43 -5.62 -2.23
N ILE A 13 0.46 -4.53 -2.98
CA ILE A 13 -0.73 -3.77 -3.39
C ILE A 13 -1.13 -3.98 -4.86
N SER A 14 -0.59 -5.01 -5.50
CA SER A 14 -0.91 -5.28 -6.91
C SER A 14 -2.41 -5.51 -7.09
N ALA A 15 -2.93 -5.07 -8.24
CA ALA A 15 -4.31 -5.31 -8.63
C ALA A 15 -5.38 -4.83 -7.64
N ILE A 16 -5.15 -3.83 -6.78
CA ILE A 16 -6.22 -3.36 -5.87
C ILE A 16 -6.57 -1.88 -6.03
N HIS A 17 -5.74 -1.10 -6.72
CA HIS A 17 -5.99 0.34 -6.96
C HIS A 17 -7.33 0.63 -7.66
N TYR A 18 -7.83 -0.30 -8.48
CA TYR A 18 -9.15 -0.19 -9.12
C TYR A 18 -10.34 -0.38 -8.14
N ARG A 19 -10.08 -0.74 -6.88
CA ARG A 19 -11.07 -0.84 -5.79
C ARG A 19 -10.70 0.14 -4.68
N PRO A 20 -10.87 1.46 -4.90
CA PRO A 20 -10.28 2.49 -4.05
C PRO A 20 -10.73 2.40 -2.59
N PHE A 21 -12.00 2.09 -2.31
CA PHE A 21 -12.47 1.91 -0.94
C PHE A 21 -11.88 0.67 -0.26
N GLN A 22 -11.73 -0.44 -1.00
CA GLN A 22 -11.11 -1.65 -0.48
C GLN A 22 -9.61 -1.44 -0.20
N LEU A 23 -8.92 -0.76 -1.11
CA LEU A 23 -7.52 -0.38 -0.95
C LEU A 23 -7.35 0.54 0.27
N TYR A 24 -8.17 1.59 0.40
CA TYR A 24 -8.17 2.49 1.55
C TYR A 24 -8.34 1.72 2.88
N GLN A 25 -9.36 0.86 2.99
CA GLN A 25 -9.58 0.06 4.20
C GLN A 25 -8.39 -0.86 4.49
N SER A 26 -7.80 -1.46 3.46
CA SER A 26 -6.65 -2.35 3.61
C SER A 26 -5.41 -1.60 4.11
N LEU A 27 -5.11 -0.44 3.53
CA LEU A 27 -4.00 0.41 3.97
C LEU A 27 -4.25 1.02 5.34
N MET A 28 -5.50 1.30 5.71
CA MET A 28 -5.81 1.78 7.05
C MET A 28 -5.48 0.74 8.11
N LEU A 29 -5.77 -0.53 7.85
CA LEU A 29 -5.30 -1.61 8.71
C LEU A 29 -3.77 -1.66 8.74
N VAL A 30 -3.08 -1.52 7.61
CA VAL A 30 -1.60 -1.49 7.59
C VAL A 30 -1.05 -0.38 8.49
N GLN A 31 -1.63 0.82 8.42
CA GLN A 31 -1.25 1.97 9.21
C GLN A 31 -1.55 1.78 10.70
N GLU A 32 -2.76 1.38 11.07
CA GLU A 32 -3.15 1.16 12.47
C GLU A 32 -2.32 0.04 13.14
N TYR A 33 -1.94 -0.98 12.37
CA TYR A 33 -1.08 -2.06 12.86
C TYR A 33 0.42 -1.75 12.79
N GLY A 34 0.82 -0.63 12.16
CA GLY A 34 2.22 -0.22 12.02
C GLY A 34 3.07 -1.17 11.16
N VAL A 35 2.48 -1.75 10.11
CA VAL A 35 3.12 -2.81 9.30
C VAL A 35 3.49 -2.39 7.87
N TRP A 36 3.65 -1.09 7.62
CA TRP A 36 4.10 -0.55 6.32
C TRP A 36 5.42 -1.16 5.81
N HIS A 37 6.33 -1.51 6.72
CA HIS A 37 7.59 -2.19 6.41
C HIS A 37 7.43 -3.60 5.79
N LYS A 38 6.21 -4.18 5.84
CA LYS A 38 5.89 -5.49 5.24
C LYS A 38 5.10 -5.40 3.94
N LEU A 39 4.75 -4.20 3.50
CA LEU A 39 3.94 -3.97 2.31
C LEU A 39 4.83 -3.60 1.12
N LEU A 40 4.83 -4.40 0.06
CA LEU A 40 5.63 -4.21 -1.14
C LEU A 40 4.84 -3.43 -2.20
N PHE A 41 5.55 -2.59 -2.96
CA PHE A 41 4.97 -1.94 -4.14
C PHE A 41 4.87 -2.94 -5.29
N GLY A 42 3.66 -3.15 -5.79
CA GLY A 42 3.37 -4.03 -6.93
C GLY A 42 2.22 -3.45 -7.73
N THR A 43 2.28 -3.57 -9.05
CA THR A 43 1.26 -2.99 -9.93
C THR A 43 0.23 -4.01 -10.37
N ASP A 44 0.66 -5.23 -10.71
CA ASP A 44 -0.07 -6.22 -11.55
C ASP A 44 0.10 -5.97 -13.05
N TYR A 45 1.33 -5.66 -13.48
CA TYR A 45 1.67 -5.61 -14.89
C TYR A 45 1.50 -7.01 -15.54
N PRO A 46 0.88 -7.14 -16.73
CA PRO A 46 0.55 -6.09 -17.69
C PRO A 46 -0.87 -5.51 -17.60
N PHE A 47 -1.68 -5.91 -16.63
CA PHE A 47 -3.08 -5.49 -16.53
C PHE A 47 -3.24 -4.03 -16.08
N THR A 48 -2.25 -3.51 -15.35
CA THR A 48 -2.17 -2.08 -15.02
C THR A 48 -0.75 -1.54 -15.19
N THR A 49 -0.61 -0.24 -15.02
CA THR A 49 0.64 0.50 -15.14
C THR A 49 1.08 1.04 -13.78
N ILE A 50 2.37 1.40 -13.70
CA ILE A 50 2.93 2.11 -12.56
C ILE A 50 2.13 3.40 -12.32
N ASN A 51 1.94 4.21 -13.36
CA ASN A 51 1.22 5.49 -13.25
C ASN A 51 -0.20 5.31 -12.73
N ALA A 52 -0.96 4.33 -13.24
CA ALA A 52 -2.31 4.08 -12.75
C ALA A 52 -2.35 3.65 -11.27
N THR A 53 -1.34 2.89 -10.83
CA THR A 53 -1.20 2.50 -9.42
C THR A 53 -0.87 3.71 -8.54
N LEU A 54 0.05 4.58 -8.99
CA LEU A 54 0.43 5.81 -8.29
C LEU A 54 -0.76 6.78 -8.18
N ASP A 55 -1.47 7.02 -9.28
CA ASP A 55 -2.65 7.88 -9.31
C ASP A 55 -3.72 7.35 -8.34
N GLY A 56 -3.92 6.02 -8.31
CA GLY A 56 -4.84 5.36 -7.39
C GLY A 56 -4.45 5.56 -5.93
N LEU A 57 -3.17 5.44 -5.58
CA LEU A 57 -2.66 5.62 -4.22
C LEU A 57 -2.79 7.07 -3.74
N PHE A 58 -2.30 8.04 -4.53
CA PHE A 58 -2.35 9.45 -4.17
C PHE A 58 -3.78 10.02 -4.18
N GLY A 59 -4.69 9.39 -4.93
CA GLY A 59 -6.11 9.72 -4.94
C GLY A 59 -6.91 9.24 -3.72
N LEU A 60 -6.37 8.35 -2.88
CA LEU A 60 -7.12 7.73 -1.77
C LEU A 60 -7.62 8.74 -0.75
N ASN A 61 -6.75 9.66 -0.33
CA ASN A 61 -7.13 10.69 0.63
C ASN A 61 -8.16 11.64 0.02
N LYS A 62 -8.07 11.96 -1.27
CA LYS A 62 -9.05 12.82 -1.97
C LYS A 62 -10.46 12.25 -1.93
N MET A 63 -10.62 10.93 -2.06
CA MET A 63 -11.93 10.26 -2.02
C MET A 63 -12.73 10.53 -0.74
N LEU A 64 -12.07 10.84 0.38
CA LEU A 64 -12.75 11.03 1.67
C LEU A 64 -13.04 12.50 1.99
N GLU A 65 -12.73 13.45 1.09
CA GLU A 65 -13.08 14.87 1.26
C GLU A 65 -14.54 15.04 1.69
N GLY A 66 -14.79 15.90 2.69
CA GLY A 66 -16.13 16.11 3.25
C GLY A 66 -16.62 15.02 4.22
N SER A 67 -15.80 14.00 4.53
CA SER A 67 -16.10 12.99 5.54
C SER A 67 -15.22 13.15 6.80
N ALA A 68 -15.65 12.52 7.91
CA ALA A 68 -14.89 12.40 9.15
C ALA A 68 -13.97 11.16 9.19
N LEU A 69 -13.78 10.48 8.05
CA LEU A 69 -12.90 9.31 7.99
C LEU A 69 -11.42 9.71 8.14
N PRO A 70 -10.59 8.87 8.79
CA PRO A 70 -9.16 9.11 8.93
C PRO A 70 -8.45 9.15 7.56
N ARG A 71 -7.29 9.80 7.52
CA ARG A 71 -6.44 9.89 6.33
C ARG A 71 -5.27 8.93 6.44
N LEU A 72 -4.84 8.43 5.28
CA LEU A 72 -3.60 7.70 5.16
C LEU A 72 -2.42 8.66 5.26
N ASP A 73 -1.35 8.20 5.87
CA ASP A 73 -0.07 8.90 5.92
C ASP A 73 0.59 8.82 4.55
N GLU A 74 0.65 9.96 3.86
CA GLU A 74 1.22 10.05 2.51
C GLU A 74 2.73 9.78 2.51
N SER A 75 3.43 10.07 3.61
CA SER A 75 4.86 9.79 3.73
C SER A 75 5.13 8.28 3.80
N GLU A 76 4.26 7.50 4.45
CA GLU A 76 4.38 6.05 4.49
C GLU A 76 4.03 5.40 3.13
N ILE A 77 3.09 5.99 2.38
CA ILE A 77 2.81 5.60 1.00
C ILE A 77 4.05 5.82 0.12
N GLU A 78 4.66 7.01 0.19
CA GLU A 78 5.89 7.31 -0.54
C GLU A 78 7.05 6.39 -0.13
N ASN A 79 7.25 6.17 1.17
CA ASN A 79 8.25 5.25 1.68
C ASN A 79 8.05 3.84 1.11
N MET A 80 6.81 3.35 1.02
CA MET A 80 6.53 2.04 0.42
C MET A 80 6.83 2.00 -1.09
N ILE A 81 6.57 3.08 -1.83
CA ILE A 81 6.84 3.17 -3.27
C ILE A 81 8.34 3.15 -3.57
N TYR A 82 9.14 3.90 -2.82
CA TYR A 82 10.57 4.12 -3.12
C TYR A 82 11.54 3.20 -2.37
N ARG A 83 11.05 2.38 -1.43
CA ARG A 83 11.90 1.50 -0.62
C ARG A 83 12.55 0.40 -1.46
N ASP A 84 13.85 0.19 -1.23
CA ASP A 84 14.56 -0.98 -1.75
C ASP A 84 13.98 -2.27 -1.16
N SER A 85 13.34 -3.05 -2.03
CA SER A 85 12.63 -4.26 -1.64
C SER A 85 13.49 -5.53 -1.77
N LEU A 86 14.63 -5.48 -2.47
CA LEU A 86 15.49 -6.66 -2.66
C LEU A 86 16.11 -7.16 -1.33
N PRO A 87 16.63 -6.29 -0.44
CA PRO A 87 17.15 -6.73 0.85
C PRO A 87 16.07 -7.37 1.74
N LEU A 88 14.82 -6.91 1.64
CA LEU A 88 13.69 -7.47 2.41
C LEU A 88 13.39 -8.91 2.02
N LEU A 89 13.70 -9.29 0.79
CA LEU A 89 13.47 -10.62 0.23
C LEU A 89 14.72 -11.49 0.27
N GLY A 90 15.86 -10.97 0.75
CA GLY A 90 17.14 -11.68 0.75
C GLY A 90 17.73 -11.88 -0.65
N LEU A 91 17.48 -10.93 -1.57
CA LEU A 91 17.87 -11.00 -2.98
C LEU A 91 18.95 -9.97 -3.37
N ALA A 92 19.61 -9.36 -2.39
CA ALA A 92 20.65 -8.35 -2.56
C ALA A 92 22.07 -8.95 -2.56
#